data_AF-A0A2G9XYS3-F1
#
_entry.id   AF-A0A2G9XYS3-F1
#
_cell.length_a   1.000
_cell.length_b   1.000
_cell.length_c   1.000
_cell.angle_alpha   90.00
_cell.angle_beta   90.00
_cell.angle_gamma   90.00
#
_symmetry.space_group_name_H-M   'P 1'
#
loop_
_entity.id
_entity.type
_entity.pdbx_description
1 polymer ?
#
loop_
_entity_poly.entity_id
_entity_poly.type
_entity_poly.pdbx_seq_one_letter_code
_entity_poly.pdbx_strand_id
1 'polypeptide(L)'
;PHESNQHWRLYLGRSRPRTSVEEYSWSPISRDNPSLLSQFGHLYIKNLNYHKQIVTFLPYLIYSQSRYLSDPANPEALQSESPKGKIGITGKYRISSNITLDWAIRPDFAQIETDALQIDVNTTFALAYPEKRPLFMEGSDIFGTPINAIYTRSINDPIAALKLTGKVGKTSIGYIGAYDEYTPWGSSPSRSIVSLWQARRSLYQI
;
A
#
# COMPACT_ATOMS: atom_id res chain seq x y z
N PRO A 1 -12.67 8.72 16.35
CA PRO A 1 -14.02 9.27 16.58
C PRO A 1 -15.10 8.17 16.38
N HIS A 2 -15.59 7.59 17.49
CA HIS A 2 -16.52 6.45 17.48
C HIS A 2 -17.92 6.80 18.01
N GLU A 3 -18.16 8.07 18.33
CA GLU A 3 -19.46 8.54 18.80
C GLU A 3 -20.41 8.79 17.62
N SER A 4 -21.67 8.40 17.80
CA SER A 4 -22.76 8.58 16.82
C SER A 4 -23.13 10.06 16.62
N ASN A 5 -22.91 10.86 17.66
CA ASN A 5 -23.01 12.31 17.62
C ASN A 5 -21.60 12.88 17.60
N GLN A 6 -21.30 13.67 16.58
CA GLN A 6 -20.00 14.31 16.45
C GLN A 6 -20.12 15.81 16.41
N HIS A 7 -19.23 16.45 17.17
CA HIS A 7 -19.08 17.89 17.16
C HIS A 7 -17.73 18.24 16.56
N TRP A 8 -17.78 18.89 15.40
CA TRP A 8 -16.59 19.32 14.66
C TRP A 8 -16.58 20.84 14.62
N ARG A 9 -15.38 21.42 14.72
CA ARG A 9 -15.17 22.84 14.45
C ARG A 9 -14.49 22.97 13.11
N LEU A 10 -15.13 23.66 12.17
CA LEU A 10 -14.69 23.78 10.80
C LEU A 10 -14.59 25.24 10.38
N TYR A 11 -13.58 25.53 9.57
CA TYR A 11 -13.42 26.79 8.89
C TYR A 11 -13.35 26.55 7.39
N LEU A 12 -14.30 27.14 6.67
CA LEU A 12 -14.32 27.16 5.22
C LEU A 12 -14.13 28.61 4.81
N GLY A 13 -12.95 28.90 4.26
CA GLY A 13 -12.57 30.19 3.76
C GLY A 13 -12.24 30.13 2.27
N ARG A 14 -12.53 31.20 1.55
CA ARG A 14 -12.07 31.41 0.18
C ARG A 14 -11.38 32.75 0.09
N SER A 15 -10.13 32.74 -0.35
CA SER A 15 -9.40 33.96 -0.71
C SER A 15 -9.60 34.28 -2.19
N ARG A 16 -9.86 35.56 -2.51
CA ARG A 16 -9.85 36.09 -3.87
C ARG A 16 -8.87 37.27 -3.93
N PRO A 17 -7.63 37.04 -4.37
CA PRO A 17 -6.67 38.11 -4.56
C PRO A 17 -6.97 38.83 -5.89
N ARG A 18 -7.47 40.07 -5.82
CA ARG A 18 -7.50 41.02 -6.95
C ARG A 18 -6.64 42.24 -6.57
N THR A 19 -7.13 43.46 -6.78
CA THR A 19 -6.47 44.71 -6.34
C THR A 19 -6.33 44.76 -4.81
N SER A 20 -7.26 44.13 -4.09
CA SER A 20 -7.18 43.83 -2.66
C SER A 20 -7.43 42.33 -2.45
N VAL A 21 -6.90 41.77 -1.36
CA VAL A 21 -7.20 40.40 -0.96
C VAL A 21 -8.52 40.41 -0.20
N GLU A 22 -9.52 39.76 -0.78
CA GLU A 22 -10.81 39.54 -0.11
C GLU A 22 -10.86 38.10 0.42
N GLU A 23 -11.19 37.96 1.70
CA GLU A 23 -11.41 36.66 2.33
C GLU A 23 -12.89 36.51 2.68
N TYR A 24 -13.47 35.43 2.19
CA TYR A 24 -14.85 35.06 2.42
C TYR A 24 -14.87 33.82 3.30
N SER A 25 -15.56 33.86 4.43
CA SER A 25 -15.69 32.72 5.32
C SER A 25 -17.14 32.30 5.50
N TRP A 26 -17.37 31.00 5.65
CA TRP A 26 -18.69 30.46 6.00
C TRP A 26 -19.09 30.82 7.44
N SER A 27 -18.13 30.83 8.35
CA SER A 27 -18.32 31.25 9.74
C SER A 27 -17.74 32.64 9.95
N PRO A 28 -18.41 33.55 10.67
CA PRO A 28 -17.93 34.90 10.90
C PRO A 28 -16.63 34.88 11.72
N ILE A 29 -15.61 35.58 11.23
CA ILE A 29 -14.34 35.74 11.93
C ILE A 29 -14.14 37.21 12.24
N SER A 30 -13.87 37.50 13.52
CA SER A 30 -13.41 38.81 13.94
C SER A 30 -11.89 38.88 13.85
N ARG A 31 -11.41 40.00 13.31
CA ARG A 31 -9.97 40.33 13.27
C ARG A 31 -9.44 40.81 14.63
N ASP A 32 -10.33 41.15 15.56
CA ASP A 32 -9.98 41.63 16.89
C ASP A 32 -9.69 40.49 17.87
N ASN A 33 -10.06 39.26 17.51
CA ASN A 33 -9.77 38.07 18.30
C ASN A 33 -8.59 37.30 17.69
N PRO A 34 -7.44 37.20 18.40
CA PRO A 34 -6.26 36.52 17.90
C PRO A 34 -6.41 34.99 17.81
N SER A 35 -7.41 34.41 18.47
CA SER A 35 -7.65 32.98 18.46
C SER A 35 -8.57 32.58 17.30
N LEU A 36 -7.95 32.10 16.21
CA LEU A 36 -8.66 31.64 15.03
C LEU A 36 -9.48 30.36 15.30
N LEU A 37 -8.88 29.39 16.02
CA LEU A 37 -9.49 28.08 16.29
C LEU A 37 -10.77 28.16 17.13
N SER A 38 -10.88 29.15 18.01
CA SER A 38 -12.09 29.37 18.80
C SER A 38 -13.26 29.95 17.99
N GLN A 39 -12.96 30.56 16.84
CA GLN A 39 -13.94 31.21 15.97
C GLN A 39 -14.46 30.30 14.85
N PHE A 40 -14.05 29.03 14.85
CA PHE A 40 -14.50 28.05 13.86
C PHE A 40 -15.99 27.73 14.02
N GLY A 41 -16.67 27.55 12.89
CA GLY A 41 -18.08 27.19 12.85
C GLY A 41 -18.31 25.82 13.47
N HIS A 42 -19.42 25.67 14.18
CA HIS A 42 -19.78 24.41 14.83
C HIS A 42 -20.61 23.55 13.87
N LEU A 43 -20.12 22.36 13.54
CA LEU A 43 -20.85 21.35 12.80
C LEU A 43 -21.27 20.22 13.74
N TYR A 44 -22.57 19.99 13.85
CA TYR A 44 -23.15 18.89 14.62
C TYR A 44 -23.66 17.82 13.66
N ILE A 45 -22.97 16.70 13.61
CA ILE A 45 -23.37 15.55 12.80
C ILE A 45 -24.05 14.55 13.74
N LYS A 46 -25.35 14.33 13.55
CA LYS A 46 -26.14 13.36 14.33
C LYS A 46 -26.33 12.08 13.53
N ASN A 47 -26.39 10.94 14.22
CA ASN A 47 -26.64 9.62 13.63
C ASN A 47 -25.67 9.25 12.51
N LEU A 48 -24.37 9.52 12.70
CA LEU A 48 -23.37 9.09 11.73
C LEU A 48 -23.19 7.57 11.85
N ASN A 49 -23.79 6.84 10.92
CA ASN A 49 -23.59 5.41 10.79
C ASN A 49 -22.21 5.15 10.17
N TYR A 50 -21.23 4.90 11.04
CA TYR A 50 -19.90 4.47 10.62
C TYR A 50 -19.96 3.08 10.01
N HIS A 51 -19.96 2.98 8.68
CA HIS A 51 -19.62 1.73 8.01
C HIS A 51 -18.10 1.56 8.08
N LYS A 52 -17.61 0.98 9.18
CA LYS A 52 -16.20 0.55 9.25
C LYS A 52 -16.04 -0.61 8.26
N GLN A 53 -15.41 -0.35 7.12
CA GLN A 53 -15.02 -1.42 6.20
C GLN A 53 -13.87 -2.21 6.85
N ILE A 54 -14.23 -3.22 7.64
CA ILE A 54 -13.30 -4.07 8.41
C ILE A 54 -12.61 -5.07 7.49
N VAL A 55 -13.27 -5.47 6.39
CA VAL A 55 -12.79 -6.48 5.46
C VAL A 55 -12.92 -5.95 4.03
N THR A 56 -11.85 -6.10 3.26
CA THR A 56 -11.85 -5.92 1.81
C THR A 56 -11.17 -7.13 1.21
N PHE A 57 -11.76 -7.73 0.18
CA PHE A 57 -11.13 -8.79 -0.60
C PHE A 57 -11.35 -8.52 -2.08
N LEU A 58 -10.36 -8.85 -2.90
CA LEU A 58 -10.29 -8.56 -4.31
C LEU A 58 -9.85 -9.85 -5.03
N PRO A 59 -10.80 -10.68 -5.47
CA PRO A 59 -10.51 -11.83 -6.31
C PRO A 59 -10.26 -11.36 -7.75
N TYR A 60 -9.40 -12.06 -8.47
CA TYR A 60 -9.18 -11.84 -9.89
C TYR A 60 -8.90 -13.16 -10.62
N LEU A 61 -9.25 -13.14 -11.90
CA LEU A 61 -9.01 -14.21 -12.86
C LEU A 61 -8.23 -13.61 -14.02
N ILE A 62 -7.10 -14.21 -14.34
CA ILE A 62 -6.26 -13.84 -15.48
C ILE A 62 -6.30 -14.99 -16.46
N TYR A 63 -6.55 -14.65 -17.72
CA TYR A 63 -6.52 -15.59 -18.83
C TYR A 63 -5.54 -15.07 -19.87
N SER A 64 -4.61 -15.93 -20.30
CA SER A 64 -3.60 -15.58 -21.29
C SER A 64 -3.46 -16.71 -22.31
N GLN A 65 -3.27 -16.32 -23.57
CA GLN A 65 -2.97 -17.22 -24.67
C GLN A 65 -1.85 -16.61 -25.48
N SER A 66 -0.70 -17.27 -25.49
CA SER A 66 0.45 -16.85 -26.29
C SER A 66 0.43 -17.57 -27.62
N ARG A 67 0.74 -16.84 -28.69
CA ARG A 67 0.95 -17.40 -30.03
C ARG A 67 2.33 -17.01 -30.48
N TYR A 68 3.06 -17.95 -31.06
CA TYR A 68 4.38 -17.71 -31.62
C TYR A 68 4.46 -18.27 -33.03
N LEU A 69 5.28 -17.62 -33.85
CA LEU A 69 5.64 -18.13 -35.16
C LEU A 69 6.71 -19.19 -34.97
N SER A 70 6.44 -20.40 -35.43
CA SER A 70 7.43 -21.49 -35.39
C SER A 70 8.50 -21.31 -36.46
N ASP A 71 8.15 -20.63 -37.55
CA ASP A 71 9.05 -20.24 -38.63
C ASP A 71 8.82 -18.76 -38.98
N PRO A 72 9.80 -17.86 -38.79
CA PRO A 72 9.69 -16.45 -39.15
C PRO A 72 9.46 -16.19 -40.65
N ALA A 73 9.81 -17.14 -41.52
CA ALA A 73 9.69 -17.01 -42.97
C ALA A 73 8.33 -17.46 -43.52
N ASN A 74 7.52 -18.16 -42.72
CA ASN A 74 6.17 -18.60 -43.10
C ASN A 74 5.10 -17.93 -42.21
N PRO A 75 4.36 -16.93 -42.72
CA PRO A 75 3.30 -16.25 -41.98
C PRO A 75 2.16 -17.16 -41.49
N GLU A 76 2.02 -18.36 -42.07
CA GLU A 76 0.98 -19.33 -41.72
C GLU A 76 1.40 -20.31 -40.61
N ALA A 77 2.69 -20.33 -40.22
CA ALA A 77 3.23 -21.19 -39.16
C ALA A 77 2.98 -20.65 -37.73
N LEU A 78 1.77 -20.14 -37.48
CA LEU A 78 1.32 -19.62 -36.19
C LEU A 78 0.89 -20.77 -35.28
N GLN A 79 1.72 -21.12 -34.29
CA GLN A 79 1.36 -22.05 -33.24
C GLN A 79 0.80 -21.31 -32.01
N SER A 80 -0.22 -21.89 -31.40
CA SER A 80 -0.83 -21.38 -30.17
C SER A 80 -0.38 -22.25 -29.01
N GLU A 81 0.16 -21.64 -27.96
CA GLU A 81 0.34 -22.35 -26.69
C GLU A 81 -1.02 -22.68 -26.07
N SER A 82 -1.02 -23.73 -25.24
CA SER A 82 -2.18 -24.05 -24.40
C SER A 82 -2.54 -22.82 -23.54
N PRO A 83 -3.83 -22.46 -23.45
CA PRO A 83 -4.25 -21.31 -22.67
C PRO A 83 -3.90 -21.48 -21.19
N LYS A 84 -3.38 -20.41 -20.59
CA LYS A 84 -2.97 -20.37 -19.18
C LYS A 84 -3.93 -19.48 -18.40
N GLY A 85 -4.62 -20.07 -17.44
CA GLY A 85 -5.49 -19.39 -16.50
C GLY A 85 -4.86 -19.31 -15.11
N LYS A 86 -4.90 -18.14 -14.47
CA LYS A 86 -4.49 -17.94 -13.08
C LYS A 86 -5.64 -17.32 -12.29
N ILE A 87 -5.96 -17.90 -11.14
CA ILE A 87 -6.85 -17.29 -10.15
C ILE A 87 -6.03 -16.82 -8.97
N GLY A 88 -6.38 -15.65 -8.46
CA GLY A 88 -5.79 -15.12 -7.24
C GLY A 88 -6.78 -14.30 -6.45
N ILE A 89 -6.43 -14.05 -5.20
CA ILE A 89 -7.23 -13.26 -4.29
C ILE A 89 -6.31 -12.50 -3.35
N THR A 90 -6.60 -11.23 -3.18
CA THR A 90 -5.97 -10.41 -2.14
C THR A 90 -7.02 -9.95 -1.16
N GLY A 91 -6.60 -9.67 0.06
CA GLY A 91 -7.50 -9.15 1.06
C GLY A 91 -6.80 -8.39 2.16
N LYS A 92 -7.60 -7.59 2.83
CA LYS A 92 -7.24 -6.76 3.95
C LYS A 92 -8.29 -6.91 5.03
N TYR A 93 -7.82 -7.13 6.24
CA TYR A 93 -8.62 -7.30 7.42
C TYR A 93 -8.11 -6.38 8.53
N ARG A 94 -8.93 -5.41 8.94
CA ARG A 94 -8.59 -4.47 10.01
C ARG A 94 -9.01 -5.05 11.36
N ILE A 95 -8.07 -5.74 12.02
CA ILE A 95 -8.29 -6.38 13.34
C ILE A 95 -8.69 -5.34 14.40
N SER A 96 -8.02 -4.18 14.42
CA SER A 96 -8.34 -3.05 15.29
C SER A 96 -8.07 -1.73 14.58
N SER A 97 -8.42 -0.58 15.18
CA SER A 97 -8.12 0.73 14.57
C SER A 97 -6.65 0.95 14.26
N ASN A 98 -5.77 0.21 14.93
CA ASN A 98 -4.32 0.36 14.85
C ASN A 98 -3.62 -0.90 14.36
N ILE A 99 -4.35 -1.98 13.98
CA ILE A 99 -3.77 -3.24 13.52
C ILE A 99 -4.50 -3.70 12.26
N THR A 100 -3.74 -3.96 11.21
CA THR A 100 -4.21 -4.41 9.91
C THR A 100 -3.46 -5.68 9.51
N LEU A 101 -4.21 -6.63 8.98
CA LEU A 101 -3.73 -7.86 8.37
C LEU A 101 -4.00 -7.78 6.87
N ASP A 102 -2.93 -7.74 6.07
CA ASP A 102 -3.00 -7.90 4.63
C ASP A 102 -2.58 -9.31 4.25
N TRP A 103 -3.26 -9.90 3.28
CA TRP A 103 -2.97 -11.24 2.81
C TRP A 103 -3.22 -11.35 1.30
N ALA A 104 -2.50 -12.25 0.67
CA ALA A 104 -2.60 -12.53 -0.75
C ALA A 104 -2.36 -14.01 -1.02
N ILE A 105 -3.15 -14.57 -1.92
CA ILE A 105 -2.97 -15.93 -2.44
C ILE A 105 -2.83 -15.81 -3.96
N ARG A 106 -1.68 -16.29 -4.46
CA ARG A 106 -1.21 -16.16 -5.84
C ARG A 106 -1.30 -14.72 -6.38
N PRO A 107 -0.83 -13.70 -5.64
CA PRO A 107 -0.82 -12.30 -6.08
C PRO A 107 -0.23 -12.18 -7.49
N ASP A 108 -0.90 -11.43 -8.37
CA ASP A 108 -0.30 -11.06 -9.64
C ASP A 108 0.54 -9.79 -9.45
N PHE A 109 1.84 -9.98 -9.31
CA PHE A 109 2.79 -8.88 -9.21
C PHE A 109 3.27 -8.36 -10.57
N ALA A 110 2.98 -9.06 -11.66
CA ALA A 110 3.39 -8.66 -13.00
C ALA A 110 2.59 -7.45 -13.53
N GLN A 111 1.46 -7.10 -12.89
CA GLN A 111 0.66 -5.91 -13.23
C GLN A 111 1.19 -4.61 -12.62
N ILE A 112 2.16 -4.67 -11.71
CA ILE A 112 2.70 -3.48 -11.05
C ILE A 112 3.89 -2.97 -11.86
N GLU A 113 3.86 -1.67 -12.16
CA GLU A 113 4.74 -0.95 -13.09
C GLU A 113 6.16 -1.51 -13.23
N THR A 114 6.56 -1.76 -14.47
CA THR A 114 7.95 -2.00 -14.87
C THR A 114 8.88 -1.00 -14.18
N ASP A 115 9.93 -1.50 -13.53
CA ASP A 115 10.93 -0.62 -12.96
C ASP A 115 11.52 0.28 -14.03
N ALA A 116 11.70 1.57 -13.69
CA ALA A 116 12.57 2.41 -14.48
C ALA A 116 13.94 1.72 -14.52
N LEU A 117 14.45 1.48 -15.73
CA LEU A 117 15.79 0.95 -15.95
C LEU A 117 16.79 1.79 -15.15
N GLN A 118 17.33 1.23 -14.07
CA GLN A 118 18.48 1.82 -13.40
C GLN A 118 19.73 1.40 -14.18
N ILE A 119 20.54 2.38 -14.56
CA ILE A 119 21.77 2.14 -15.32
C ILE A 119 22.81 1.58 -14.35
N ASP A 120 23.03 0.27 -14.38
CA ASP A 120 24.00 -0.45 -13.54
C ASP A 120 25.43 -0.41 -14.14
N VAL A 121 25.83 0.72 -14.70
CA VAL A 121 27.19 0.85 -15.23
C VAL A 121 28.11 1.18 -14.07
N ASN A 122 28.90 0.19 -13.64
CA ASN A 122 30.00 0.32 -12.67
C ASN A 122 29.59 0.49 -11.19
N THR A 123 28.54 -0.21 -10.73
CA THR A 123 28.24 -0.31 -9.29
C THR A 123 28.66 -1.68 -8.73
N THR A 124 29.27 -1.69 -7.54
CA THR A 124 29.72 -2.92 -6.85
C THR A 124 28.72 -3.41 -5.80
N PHE A 125 27.56 -2.78 -5.71
CA PHE A 125 26.52 -3.06 -4.72
C PHE A 125 25.20 -3.38 -5.41
N ALA A 126 24.38 -4.24 -4.79
CA ALA A 126 23.07 -4.58 -5.32
C ALA A 126 22.17 -3.33 -5.35
N LEU A 127 21.64 -3.00 -6.54
CA LEU A 127 20.67 -1.91 -6.69
C LEU A 127 19.37 -2.26 -5.97
N ALA A 128 19.00 -1.45 -4.99
CA ALA A 128 17.73 -1.57 -4.29
C ALA A 128 16.66 -0.79 -5.07
N TYR A 129 15.67 -1.52 -5.60
CA TYR A 129 14.54 -0.91 -6.28
C TYR A 129 13.43 -0.54 -5.27
N PRO A 130 12.74 0.60 -5.44
CA PRO A 130 11.64 0.98 -4.56
C PRO A 130 10.49 -0.01 -4.69
N GLU A 131 9.95 -0.52 -3.59
CA GLU A 131 8.76 -1.37 -3.64
C GLU A 131 7.57 -0.58 -4.24
N LYS A 132 6.74 -1.23 -5.07
CA LYS A 132 5.55 -0.62 -5.67
C LYS A 132 4.29 -1.44 -5.47
N ARG A 133 4.43 -2.70 -5.03
CA ARG A 133 3.30 -3.61 -4.92
C ARG A 133 2.42 -3.21 -3.73
N PRO A 134 1.09 -3.06 -3.92
CA PRO A 134 0.19 -2.58 -2.87
C PRO A 134 0.30 -3.34 -1.54
N LEU A 135 0.52 -4.66 -1.60
CA LEU A 135 0.68 -5.51 -0.43
C LEU A 135 1.84 -5.07 0.47
N PHE A 136 2.95 -4.58 -0.09
CA PHE A 136 4.14 -4.22 0.67
C PHE A 136 4.27 -2.71 0.92
N MET A 137 3.54 -1.88 0.15
CA MET A 137 3.59 -0.43 0.27
C MET A 137 2.93 0.11 1.54
N GLU A 138 1.78 -0.45 1.90
CA GLU A 138 1.03 0.06 3.05
C GLU A 138 1.67 -0.35 4.38
N GLY A 139 1.88 0.61 5.29
CA GLY A 139 2.57 0.31 6.55
C GLY A 139 4.07 0.00 6.38
N SER A 140 4.66 0.30 5.22
CA SER A 140 6.10 0.13 4.93
C SER A 140 6.99 1.00 5.84
N ASP A 141 6.45 2.11 6.34
CA ASP A 141 7.06 3.01 7.31
C ASP A 141 7.39 2.34 8.65
N ILE A 142 6.61 1.32 9.03
CA ILE A 142 6.91 0.50 10.22
C ILE A 142 8.22 -0.27 10.05
N PHE A 143 8.54 -0.62 8.80
CA PHE A 143 9.74 -1.36 8.44
C PHE A 143 10.95 -0.48 8.13
N GLY A 144 10.76 0.85 8.09
CA GLY A 144 11.81 1.82 7.84
C GLY A 144 12.79 1.93 9.02
N THR A 145 14.03 1.50 8.81
CA THR A 145 15.17 1.72 9.71
C THR A 145 16.28 2.51 9.02
N PRO A 146 17.17 3.20 9.77
CA PRO A 146 18.32 3.90 9.19
C PRO A 146 19.22 3.01 8.31
N ILE A 147 19.17 1.70 8.55
CA ILE A 147 19.76 0.66 7.71
C ILE A 147 18.60 0.00 6.96
N ASN A 148 18.67 -0.09 5.63
CA ASN A 148 17.70 -0.84 4.82
C ASN A 148 17.91 -2.36 5.03
N ALA A 149 17.46 -2.87 6.17
CA ALA A 149 17.58 -4.28 6.52
C ALA A 149 16.54 -5.17 5.80
N ILE A 150 15.56 -4.55 5.13
CA ILE A 150 14.39 -5.23 4.59
C ILE A 150 14.27 -4.88 3.11
N TYR A 151 14.34 -5.90 2.25
CA TYR A 151 14.16 -5.77 0.82
C TYR A 151 13.05 -6.72 0.35
N THR A 152 11.80 -6.24 0.34
CA THR A 152 10.60 -7.05 0.04
C THR A 152 10.59 -7.62 -1.38
N ARG A 153 11.34 -7.01 -2.30
CA ARG A 153 11.54 -7.49 -3.67
C ARG A 153 12.33 -8.79 -3.78
N SER A 154 12.90 -9.30 -2.68
CA SER A 154 13.38 -10.67 -2.62
C SER A 154 12.25 -11.71 -2.72
N ILE A 155 11.00 -11.32 -2.42
CA ILE A 155 9.79 -12.13 -2.61
C ILE A 155 9.32 -11.91 -4.05
N ASN A 156 9.55 -12.89 -4.92
CA ASN A 156 9.37 -12.77 -6.37
C ASN A 156 7.99 -13.30 -6.82
N ASP A 157 7.71 -14.59 -6.60
CA ASP A 157 6.48 -15.25 -7.03
C ASP A 157 5.82 -16.04 -5.87
N PRO A 158 5.25 -15.34 -4.86
CA PRO A 158 4.65 -16.00 -3.74
C PRO A 158 3.33 -16.68 -4.10
N ILE A 159 3.20 -17.96 -3.72
CA ILE A 159 1.91 -18.65 -3.66
C ILE A 159 1.01 -17.99 -2.62
N ALA A 160 1.58 -17.58 -1.50
CA ALA A 160 0.86 -16.91 -0.43
C ALA A 160 1.76 -15.89 0.25
N ALA A 161 1.20 -14.74 0.59
CA ALA A 161 1.87 -13.72 1.37
C ALA A 161 0.92 -13.17 2.43
N LEU A 162 1.48 -12.83 3.58
CA LEU A 162 0.78 -12.33 4.73
C LEU A 162 1.61 -11.22 5.35
N LYS A 163 0.96 -10.12 5.70
CA LYS A 163 1.58 -9.00 6.39
C LYS A 163 0.67 -8.55 7.52
N LEU A 164 1.23 -8.42 8.70
CA LEU A 164 0.54 -7.88 9.87
C LEU A 164 1.27 -6.60 10.29
N THR A 165 0.58 -5.48 10.27
CA THR A 165 1.13 -4.19 10.65
C THR A 165 0.25 -3.53 11.69
N GLY A 166 0.86 -2.86 12.66
CA GLY A 166 0.09 -2.08 13.60
C GLY A 166 0.86 -1.40 14.70
N LYS A 167 0.14 -0.64 15.52
CA LYS A 167 0.68 0.11 16.65
C LYS A 167 -0.07 -0.23 17.93
N VAL A 168 0.66 -0.75 18.90
CA VAL A 168 0.17 -1.05 20.25
C VAL A 168 0.79 -0.04 21.22
N GLY A 169 0.01 0.98 21.59
CA GLY A 169 0.48 2.08 22.43
C GLY A 169 1.62 2.86 21.77
N LYS A 170 2.82 2.80 22.36
CA LYS A 170 4.04 3.45 21.85
C LYS A 170 4.90 2.53 20.96
N THR A 171 4.46 1.30 20.73
CA THR A 171 5.22 0.29 19.99
C THR A 171 4.55 0.02 18.65
N SER A 172 5.30 0.19 17.57
CA SER A 172 4.92 -0.28 16.24
C SER A 172 5.43 -1.70 16.05
N ILE A 173 4.58 -2.58 15.54
CA ILE A 173 4.88 -3.97 15.24
C ILE A 173 4.58 -4.23 13.76
N GLY A 174 5.46 -4.98 13.12
CA GLY A 174 5.35 -5.37 11.73
C GLY A 174 5.80 -6.82 11.58
N TYR A 175 5.03 -7.60 10.82
CA TYR A 175 5.37 -8.94 10.38
C TYR A 175 5.08 -9.04 8.89
N ILE A 176 5.99 -9.63 8.12
CA ILE A 176 5.78 -9.99 6.72
C ILE A 176 6.23 -11.44 6.56
N GLY A 177 5.38 -12.27 5.96
CA GLY A 177 5.70 -13.64 5.60
C GLY A 177 5.23 -13.94 4.19
N ALA A 178 6.02 -14.67 3.42
CA ALA A 178 5.67 -15.13 2.09
C ALA A 178 6.18 -16.55 1.85
N TYR A 179 5.42 -17.31 1.08
CA TYR A 179 5.77 -18.64 0.60
C TYR A 179 5.94 -18.59 -0.92
N ASP A 180 7.18 -18.71 -1.38
CA ASP A 180 7.62 -18.45 -2.76
C ASP A 180 7.91 -19.75 -3.53
N GLU A 181 7.53 -19.80 -4.81
CA GLU A 181 7.88 -20.88 -5.74
C GLU A 181 9.26 -20.70 -6.36
N TYR A 182 9.72 -19.47 -6.53
CA TYR A 182 10.94 -19.12 -7.25
C TYR A 182 11.83 -18.18 -6.44
N THR A 183 12.81 -18.74 -5.73
CA THR A 183 13.86 -17.95 -5.08
C THR A 183 14.94 -17.54 -6.11
N PRO A 184 15.34 -16.26 -6.19
CA PRO A 184 16.38 -15.80 -7.12
C PRO A 184 17.78 -16.41 -6.91
N TRP A 185 17.99 -17.11 -5.80
CA TRP A 185 19.30 -17.57 -5.34
C TRP A 185 19.56 -19.07 -5.62
N GLY A 186 18.62 -19.80 -6.23
CA GLY A 186 18.72 -21.23 -6.50
C GLY A 186 18.40 -21.59 -7.95
N SER A 187 19.25 -22.40 -8.58
CA SER A 187 19.11 -22.86 -9.98
C SER A 187 17.99 -23.90 -10.20
N SER A 188 17.18 -24.19 -9.18
CA SER A 188 16.08 -25.15 -9.23
C SER A 188 14.86 -24.55 -8.53
N PRO A 189 13.63 -24.73 -9.04
CA PRO A 189 12.42 -24.28 -8.35
C PRO A 189 12.35 -24.98 -6.99
N SER A 190 12.63 -24.23 -5.91
CA SER A 190 12.58 -24.73 -4.54
C SER A 190 11.63 -23.85 -3.76
N ARG A 191 10.58 -24.46 -3.20
CA ARG A 191 9.63 -23.73 -2.38
C ARG A 191 10.33 -23.19 -1.14
N SER A 192 10.23 -21.89 -0.92
CA SER A 192 10.93 -21.22 0.19
C SER A 192 9.94 -20.40 1.04
N ILE A 193 10.18 -20.37 2.35
CA ILE A 193 9.46 -19.50 3.27
C ILE A 193 10.38 -18.35 3.62
N VAL A 194 9.91 -17.13 3.37
CA VAL A 194 10.57 -15.90 3.83
C VAL A 194 9.67 -15.27 4.87
N SER A 195 10.14 -15.16 6.10
CA SER A 195 9.42 -14.49 7.19
C SER A 195 10.31 -13.47 7.87
N LEU A 196 9.75 -12.30 8.14
CA LEU A 196 10.42 -11.20 8.80
C LEU A 196 9.49 -10.60 9.86
N TRP A 197 10.05 -10.31 11.03
CA TRP A 197 9.36 -9.65 12.12
C TRP A 197 10.17 -8.45 12.61
N GLN A 198 9.48 -7.38 12.96
CA GLN A 198 10.08 -6.18 13.53
C GLN A 198 9.17 -5.56 14.58
N ALA A 199 9.79 -5.09 15.67
CA ALA A 199 9.13 -4.30 16.69
C ALA A 199 9.98 -3.05 16.99
N ARG A 200 9.35 -1.87 16.97
CA ARG A 200 9.99 -0.58 17.23
C ARG A 200 9.20 0.17 18.29
N ARG A 201 9.86 0.55 19.39
CA ARG A 201 9.26 1.38 20.43
C ARG A 201 9.68 2.83 20.24
N SER A 202 8.71 3.75 20.14
CA SER A 202 9.02 5.18 20.16
C SER A 202 9.37 5.61 21.58
N LEU A 203 10.58 6.17 21.75
CA LEU A 203 11.06 6.71 23.01
C LEU A 203 10.68 8.19 23.21
N TYR A 204 10.23 8.88 22.16
CA TYR A 204 9.87 10.30 22.20
C TYR A 204 8.37 10.52 21.99
N GLN A 205 7.83 11.46 22.78
CA GLN A 205 6.50 12.04 22.66
C GLN A 205 6.65 13.28 21.77
N ILE A 206 6.12 13.22 20.55
CA ILE A 206 5.77 14.40 19.75
C ILE A 206 4.32 14.20 19.37
#